data_AF-A0A067Q5H5-F1
#
_entry.id   AF-A0A067Q5H5-F1
#
_cell.length_a   1.000
_cell.length_b   1.000
_cell.length_c   1.000
_cell.angle_alpha   90.00
_cell.angle_beta   90.00
_cell.angle_gamma   90.00
#
_symmetry.space_group_name_H-M   'P 1'
#
loop_
_entity.id
_entity.type
_entity.pdbx_description
1 polymer ?
#
loop_
_entity_poly.entity_id
_entity_poly.type
_entity_poly.pdbx_seq_one_letter_code
_entity_poly.pdbx_strand_id
1 'polypeptide(L)'
;MGSHARRSTKCGRARVQGSVQDIKSGLVNTLNNPTLAAHILKHHDTLVSTIHESADSSNKRRKKHFPDPSLERPEIYQLRNAIENIQLKCWPLYLDSALFMRAPKNSDLNTLIEVKKTQSAESPLRSSDDALITISVYNRLTWGPGYVSRASQHAVLSSQTLGDLVESIPCPSLELPNEVTGDDGMVRFEISEYPEPPSGCVVCIEGLAYGDGLNELDYADRLLASIDKIPEEKRPSLAKGPSMHDTLFSSLALRLNEPYWLLHQGSCEHFLVVDQIRLLHPSDPPSGYPLALQITPPLLDFCRACTKVPAVWSIVGDVRLGESPCVLCGPCWRSMGIPQDEGVVVVPLPKYEHGW
;
A
#
# COMPACT_ATOMS: atom_id res chain seq x y z
N MET A 1 -57.20 41.15 -27.15
CA MET A 1 -55.76 40.93 -26.85
C MET A 1 -55.66 40.03 -25.65
N GLY A 2 -54.91 38.92 -25.74
CA GLY A 2 -54.65 38.02 -24.60
C GLY A 2 -55.11 36.57 -24.80
N SER A 3 -54.67 35.91 -25.87
CA SER A 3 -54.81 34.45 -26.01
C SER A 3 -53.76 33.73 -25.14
N HIS A 4 -54.21 32.95 -24.16
CA HIS A 4 -53.34 32.08 -23.37
C HIS A 4 -52.93 30.84 -24.18
N ALA A 5 -51.75 30.91 -24.80
CA ALA A 5 -51.10 29.77 -25.42
C ALA A 5 -50.57 28.80 -24.35
N ARG A 6 -51.16 27.60 -24.28
CA ARG A 6 -50.63 26.46 -23.53
C ARG A 6 -49.29 26.04 -24.16
N ARG A 7 -48.18 26.21 -23.45
CA ARG A 7 -46.88 25.63 -23.82
C ARG A 7 -46.93 24.12 -23.57
N SER A 8 -46.99 23.36 -24.66
CA SER A 8 -46.73 21.92 -24.68
C SER A 8 -45.23 21.69 -24.50
N THR A 9 -44.81 21.27 -23.31
CA THR A 9 -43.46 20.73 -23.09
C THR A 9 -43.42 19.30 -23.61
N LYS A 10 -43.02 19.12 -24.87
CA LYS A 10 -42.56 17.83 -25.38
C LYS A 10 -41.25 17.47 -24.66
N CYS A 11 -41.35 16.74 -23.56
CA CYS A 11 -40.24 16.01 -22.99
C CYS A 11 -39.90 14.87 -23.97
N GLY A 12 -38.95 15.13 -24.87
CA GLY A 12 -38.38 14.09 -25.70
C GLY A 12 -37.61 13.12 -24.81
N ARG A 13 -38.16 11.94 -24.56
CA ARG A 13 -37.38 10.80 -24.06
C ARG A 13 -36.33 10.47 -25.11
N ALA A 14 -35.11 10.95 -24.93
CA ALA A 14 -33.95 10.37 -25.60
C ALA A 14 -33.85 8.91 -25.12
N ARG A 15 -34.17 7.96 -26.00
CA ARG A 15 -33.83 6.55 -25.80
C ARG A 15 -32.30 6.48 -25.79
N VAL A 16 -31.71 6.28 -24.61
CA VAL A 16 -30.31 5.86 -24.51
C VAL A 16 -30.26 4.43 -25.06
N GLN A 17 -29.87 4.29 -26.33
CA GLN A 17 -29.54 3.00 -26.92
C GLN A 17 -28.11 2.64 -26.50
N GLY A 18 -28.01 1.78 -25.48
CA GLY A 18 -26.76 1.23 -25.01
C GLY A 18 -26.96 0.68 -23.61
N SER A 19 -27.12 -0.63 -23.49
CA SER A 19 -27.12 -1.27 -22.17
C SER A 19 -25.68 -1.37 -21.69
N VAL A 20 -25.41 -1.12 -20.41
CA VAL A 20 -24.08 -1.41 -19.81
C VAL A 20 -23.71 -2.89 -19.97
N GLN A 21 -24.70 -3.76 -20.21
CA GLN A 21 -24.46 -5.18 -20.50
C GLN A 21 -23.72 -5.43 -21.82
N ASP A 22 -23.89 -4.55 -22.82
CA ASP A 22 -23.19 -4.67 -24.10
C ASP A 22 -21.69 -4.38 -23.91
N ILE A 23 -21.37 -3.40 -23.06
CA ILE A 23 -19.99 -3.10 -22.64
C ILE A 23 -19.42 -4.25 -21.81
N LYS A 24 -20.21 -4.80 -20.86
CA LYS A 24 -19.79 -5.90 -20.00
C LYS A 24 -19.44 -7.15 -20.82
N SER A 25 -20.30 -7.56 -21.74
CA SER A 25 -20.07 -8.74 -22.58
C SER A 25 -18.86 -8.56 -23.49
N GLY A 26 -18.70 -7.40 -24.12
CA GLY A 26 -17.51 -7.06 -24.90
C GLY A 26 -16.24 -7.16 -24.06
N LEU A 27 -16.22 -6.52 -22.89
CA LEU A 27 -15.08 -6.54 -21.96
C LEU A 27 -14.74 -7.97 -21.52
N VAL A 28 -15.73 -8.75 -21.07
CA VAL A 28 -15.53 -10.12 -20.59
C VAL A 28 -15.00 -11.01 -21.71
N ASN A 29 -15.54 -10.91 -22.93
CA ASN A 29 -15.06 -11.68 -24.08
C ASN A 29 -13.61 -11.33 -24.44
N THR A 30 -13.25 -10.06 -24.39
CA THR A 30 -11.88 -9.60 -24.64
C THR A 30 -10.91 -10.09 -23.56
N LEU A 31 -11.30 -10.00 -22.28
CA LEU A 31 -10.47 -10.45 -21.15
C LEU A 31 -10.32 -11.98 -21.10
N ASN A 32 -11.34 -12.73 -21.53
CA ASN A 32 -11.29 -14.20 -21.59
C ASN A 32 -10.50 -14.73 -22.80
N ASN A 33 -10.24 -13.93 -23.83
CA ASN A 33 -9.36 -14.32 -24.93
C ASN A 33 -7.90 -13.95 -24.56
N PRO A 34 -7.02 -14.95 -24.31
CA PRO A 34 -5.66 -14.69 -23.81
C PRO A 34 -4.83 -13.85 -24.79
N THR A 35 -5.09 -13.94 -26.09
CA THR A 35 -4.37 -13.16 -27.11
C THR A 35 -4.76 -11.68 -27.03
N LEU A 36 -6.07 -11.40 -26.93
CA LEU A 36 -6.58 -10.03 -26.86
C LEU A 36 -6.26 -9.37 -25.53
N ALA A 37 -6.41 -10.11 -24.42
CA ALA A 37 -6.03 -9.66 -23.09
C ALA A 37 -4.54 -9.31 -23.01
N ALA A 38 -3.66 -10.19 -23.51
CA ALA A 38 -2.22 -9.93 -23.54
C ALA A 38 -1.87 -8.70 -24.41
N HIS A 39 -2.56 -8.50 -25.53
CA HIS A 39 -2.37 -7.31 -26.36
C HIS A 39 -2.76 -6.02 -25.62
N ILE A 40 -3.93 -5.98 -24.97
CA ILE A 40 -4.37 -4.80 -24.21
C ILE A 40 -3.39 -4.49 -23.07
N LEU A 41 -3.00 -5.50 -22.28
CA LEU A 41 -2.07 -5.31 -21.16
C LEU A 41 -0.73 -4.78 -21.66
N LYS A 42 -0.14 -5.40 -22.68
CA LYS A 42 1.13 -4.96 -23.26
C LYS A 42 1.05 -3.56 -23.85
N HIS A 43 -0.05 -3.23 -24.53
CA HIS A 43 -0.29 -1.89 -25.06
C HIS A 43 -0.38 -0.86 -23.93
N HIS A 44 -1.14 -1.16 -22.87
CA HIS A 44 -1.25 -0.32 -21.68
C HIS A 44 0.11 -0.10 -21.02
N ASP A 45 0.86 -1.17 -20.72
CA ASP A 45 2.19 -1.10 -20.11
C ASP A 45 3.16 -0.27 -20.95
N THR A 46 3.08 -0.40 -22.27
CA THR A 46 3.92 0.37 -23.20
C THR A 46 3.55 1.85 -23.18
N LEU A 47 2.25 2.17 -23.15
CA LEU A 47 1.76 3.54 -23.08
C LEU A 47 2.17 4.20 -21.76
N VAL A 48 1.95 3.52 -20.63
CA VAL A 48 2.37 3.98 -19.30
C VAL A 48 3.89 4.15 -19.23
N SER A 49 4.66 3.18 -19.73
CA SER A 49 6.12 3.29 -19.81
C SER A 49 6.56 4.51 -20.62
N THR A 50 5.92 4.74 -21.77
CA THR A 50 6.26 5.86 -22.66
C THR A 50 5.99 7.20 -22.00
N ILE A 51 4.88 7.32 -21.26
CA ILE A 51 4.55 8.54 -20.52
C ILE A 51 5.59 8.81 -19.43
N HIS A 52 5.93 7.81 -18.62
CA HIS A 52 6.94 7.94 -17.55
C HIS A 52 8.34 8.21 -18.10
N GLU A 53 8.77 7.51 -19.15
CA GLU A 53 10.06 7.76 -19.83
C GLU A 53 10.12 9.15 -20.48
N SER A 54 8.98 9.69 -20.91
CA SER A 54 8.93 11.03 -21.51
C SER A 54 8.87 12.14 -20.46
N ALA A 55 8.30 11.86 -19.29
CA ALA A 55 8.24 12.78 -18.16
C ALA A 55 9.55 12.82 -17.35
N ASP A 56 10.30 11.71 -17.30
CA ASP A 56 11.59 11.63 -16.63
C ASP A 56 12.70 12.25 -17.49
N SER A 57 13.19 13.43 -17.07
CA SER A 57 14.26 14.16 -17.75
C SER A 57 15.64 13.53 -17.59
N SER A 58 15.79 12.53 -16.71
CA SER A 58 17.08 11.97 -16.29
C SER A 58 17.54 10.74 -17.08
N ASN A 59 16.64 10.05 -17.79
CA ASN A 59 16.94 8.75 -18.38
C ASN A 59 17.15 8.77 -19.90
N LYS A 60 18.16 8.02 -20.38
CA LYS A 60 18.39 7.78 -21.82
C LYS A 60 17.24 6.95 -22.39
N ARG A 61 16.46 7.57 -23.30
CA ARG A 61 15.36 6.96 -24.06
C ARG A 61 15.76 5.60 -24.64
N ARG A 62 15.29 4.50 -24.05
CA ARG A 62 15.37 3.17 -24.68
C ARG A 62 14.11 3.00 -25.53
N LYS A 63 14.23 3.21 -26.84
CA LYS A 63 13.13 2.89 -27.78
C LYS A 63 12.76 1.41 -27.65
N LYS A 64 11.62 1.10 -27.02
CA LYS A 64 11.01 -0.23 -27.12
C LYS A 64 10.47 -0.39 -28.54
N HIS A 65 10.77 -1.53 -29.15
CA HIS A 65 10.34 -1.87 -30.51
C HIS A 65 8.85 -2.22 -30.49
N PHE A 66 8.03 -1.43 -31.17
CA PHE A 66 6.66 -1.81 -31.49
C PHE A 66 6.71 -2.93 -32.55
N PRO A 67 5.95 -4.03 -32.39
CA PRO A 67 5.83 -5.02 -33.43
C PRO A 67 5.25 -4.38 -34.69
N ASP A 68 5.74 -4.81 -35.85
CA ASP A 68 5.27 -4.34 -37.15
C ASP A 68 3.75 -4.59 -37.29
N PRO A 69 2.94 -3.56 -37.60
CA PRO A 69 1.49 -3.69 -37.80
C PRO A 69 1.10 -4.76 -38.83
N SER A 70 2.01 -5.08 -39.77
CA SER A 70 1.79 -6.11 -40.80
C SER A 70 1.83 -7.55 -40.26
N LEU A 71 2.29 -7.76 -39.02
CA LEU A 71 2.34 -9.07 -38.34
C LEU A 71 1.24 -9.23 -37.29
N GLU A 72 0.32 -8.28 -37.17
CA GLU A 72 -0.77 -8.33 -36.19
C GLU A 72 -1.85 -9.33 -36.60
N ARG A 73 -2.32 -10.12 -35.62
CA ARG A 73 -3.43 -11.06 -35.84
C ARG A 73 -4.73 -10.29 -36.18
N PRO A 74 -5.61 -10.83 -37.06
CA PRO A 74 -6.84 -10.16 -37.46
C PRO A 74 -7.73 -9.74 -36.30
N GLU A 75 -7.81 -10.57 -35.25
CA GLU A 75 -8.60 -10.30 -34.05
C GLU A 75 -8.09 -9.08 -33.27
N ILE A 76 -6.77 -8.87 -33.23
CA ILE A 76 -6.15 -7.70 -32.58
C ILE A 76 -6.47 -6.43 -33.38
N TYR A 77 -6.37 -6.50 -34.71
CA TYR A 77 -6.70 -5.40 -35.60
C TYR A 77 -8.17 -4.97 -35.45
N GLN A 78 -9.09 -5.94 -35.40
CA GLN A 78 -10.51 -5.69 -35.17
C GLN A 78 -10.75 -5.02 -33.81
N LEU A 79 -10.11 -5.51 -32.74
CA LEU A 79 -10.21 -4.92 -31.41
C LEU A 79 -9.67 -3.48 -31.39
N ARG A 80 -8.51 -3.21 -32.00
CA ARG A 80 -7.95 -1.86 -32.09
C ARG A 80 -8.90 -0.91 -32.81
N ASN A 81 -9.39 -1.31 -33.98
CA ASN A 81 -10.37 -0.52 -34.72
C ASN A 81 -11.65 -0.30 -33.91
N ALA A 82 -12.12 -1.29 -33.17
CA ALA A 82 -13.28 -1.13 -32.30
C ALA A 82 -13.02 -0.07 -31.22
N ILE A 83 -11.85 -0.09 -30.58
CA ILE A 83 -11.43 0.91 -29.57
C ILE A 83 -11.30 2.31 -30.18
N GLU A 84 -10.65 2.44 -31.34
CA GLU A 84 -10.46 3.72 -32.03
C GLU A 84 -11.77 4.36 -32.49
N ASN A 85 -12.78 3.54 -32.81
CA ASN A 85 -14.11 3.99 -33.23
C ASN A 85 -15.04 4.32 -32.04
N ILE A 86 -14.60 4.16 -30.78
CA ILE A 86 -15.40 4.56 -29.62
C ILE A 86 -15.59 6.08 -29.63
N GLN A 87 -16.85 6.50 -29.68
CA GLN A 87 -17.23 7.93 -29.71
C GLN A 87 -16.90 8.65 -28.40
N LEU A 88 -16.96 7.92 -27.27
CA LEU A 88 -16.54 8.41 -25.96
C LEU A 88 -15.01 8.43 -25.88
N LYS A 89 -14.43 9.58 -26.18
CA LYS A 89 -12.99 9.79 -25.97
C LYS A 89 -12.73 9.92 -24.47
N CYS A 90 -11.90 9.03 -23.92
CA CYS A 90 -11.35 9.22 -22.58
C CYS A 90 -10.44 10.47 -22.56
N TRP A 91 -10.18 10.99 -21.36
CA TRP A 91 -9.20 12.06 -21.20
C TRP A 91 -7.85 11.60 -21.77
N PRO A 92 -7.25 12.33 -22.71
CA PRO A 92 -5.95 11.96 -23.24
C PRO A 92 -4.92 12.01 -22.12
N LEU A 93 -4.08 10.96 -22.04
CA LEU A 93 -3.01 10.88 -21.07
C LEU A 93 -1.84 11.75 -21.54
N TYR A 94 -1.77 12.98 -21.01
CA TYR A 94 -0.66 13.91 -21.23
C TYR A 94 0.60 13.48 -20.48
N LEU A 95 1.77 14.05 -20.80
CA LEU A 95 3.01 13.77 -20.06
C LEU A 95 2.86 14.04 -18.55
N ASP A 96 2.15 15.11 -18.18
CA ASP A 96 1.88 15.46 -16.77
C ASP A 96 1.05 14.38 -16.05
N SER A 97 0.36 13.51 -16.79
CA SER A 97 -0.34 12.35 -16.22
C SER A 97 0.63 11.40 -15.53
N ALA A 98 1.93 11.42 -15.85
CA ALA A 98 2.95 10.64 -15.13
C ALA A 98 2.93 10.89 -13.61
N LEU A 99 2.57 12.11 -13.18
CA LEU A 99 2.45 12.46 -11.76
C LEU A 99 1.29 11.75 -11.06
N PHE A 100 0.27 11.34 -11.83
CA PHE A 100 -0.98 10.77 -11.34
C PHE A 100 -1.20 9.32 -11.80
N MET A 101 -0.28 8.78 -12.60
CA MET A 101 -0.32 7.43 -13.16
C MET A 101 0.74 6.55 -12.50
N ARG A 102 0.40 5.29 -12.25
CA ARG A 102 1.31 4.31 -11.67
C ARG A 102 2.55 4.11 -12.56
N ALA A 103 3.73 4.01 -11.94
CA ALA A 103 4.98 3.77 -12.65
C ALA A 103 5.11 2.29 -13.10
N PRO A 104 5.78 2.00 -14.23
CA PRO A 104 5.83 0.65 -14.83
C PRO A 104 6.71 -0.37 -14.09
N LYS A 105 7.55 0.06 -13.15
CA LYS A 105 8.49 -0.82 -12.44
C LYS A 105 8.08 -0.97 -10.97
N ASN A 106 7.86 -2.22 -10.57
CA ASN A 106 7.76 -2.72 -9.19
C ASN A 106 6.59 -2.22 -8.32
N SER A 107 5.61 -1.48 -8.83
CA SER A 107 4.56 -0.88 -7.99
C SER A 107 3.38 -1.82 -7.68
N ASP A 108 3.21 -2.92 -8.41
CA ASP A 108 2.01 -3.78 -8.35
C ASP A 108 2.33 -5.29 -8.17
N LEU A 109 3.51 -5.67 -7.69
CA LEU A 109 3.71 -7.05 -7.24
C LEU A 109 2.79 -7.30 -6.04
N ASN A 110 1.98 -8.35 -6.13
CA ASN A 110 1.10 -8.77 -5.07
C ASN A 110 1.49 -10.16 -4.62
N THR A 111 1.85 -10.31 -3.34
CA THR A 111 2.08 -11.62 -2.72
C THR A 111 0.77 -12.43 -2.65
N LEU A 112 -0.37 -11.73 -2.57
CA LEU A 112 -1.68 -12.36 -2.45
C LEU A 112 -2.17 -12.92 -3.79
N ILE A 113 -2.56 -14.20 -3.77
CA ILE A 113 -3.26 -14.87 -4.88
C ILE A 113 -4.76 -14.56 -4.83
N GLU A 114 -5.29 -14.36 -3.62
CA GLU A 114 -6.68 -14.01 -3.34
C GLU A 114 -6.74 -13.01 -2.18
N VAL A 115 -7.88 -12.34 -2.04
CA VAL A 115 -8.10 -11.36 -0.96
C VAL A 115 -7.98 -12.05 0.40
N LYS A 116 -7.09 -11.54 1.26
CA LYS A 116 -6.89 -12.05 2.62
C LYS A 116 -7.87 -11.39 3.58
N LYS A 117 -8.60 -12.20 4.32
CA LYS A 117 -9.55 -11.75 5.35
C LYS A 117 -8.82 -11.66 6.69
N THR A 118 -9.01 -10.55 7.41
CA THR A 118 -8.31 -10.33 8.69
C THR A 118 -9.14 -10.79 9.89
N GLN A 119 -10.46 -10.56 9.89
CA GLN A 119 -11.35 -11.00 10.97
C GLN A 119 -12.09 -12.30 10.62
N SER A 120 -12.30 -13.15 11.63
CA SER A 120 -13.19 -14.31 11.56
C SER A 120 -14.64 -13.86 11.35
N ALA A 121 -15.46 -14.73 10.75
CA ALA A 121 -16.75 -14.41 10.12
C ALA A 121 -17.88 -13.84 11.03
N GLU A 122 -17.60 -13.47 12.28
CA GLU A 122 -18.55 -12.95 13.26
C GLU A 122 -18.46 -11.41 13.39
N SER A 123 -18.43 -10.68 12.28
CA SER A 123 -18.65 -9.23 12.31
C SER A 123 -20.16 -8.92 12.40
N PRO A 124 -20.56 -7.78 12.99
CA PRO A 124 -21.97 -7.43 13.20
C PRO A 124 -22.76 -7.41 11.88
N LEU A 125 -24.07 -7.62 11.97
CA LEU A 125 -25.00 -7.60 10.85
C LEU A 125 -24.71 -6.43 9.89
N ARG A 126 -24.62 -6.74 8.59
CA ARG A 126 -24.51 -5.75 7.50
C ARG A 126 -25.47 -4.58 7.75
N SER A 127 -24.93 -3.38 7.92
CA SER A 127 -25.70 -2.17 7.67
C SER A 127 -25.81 -2.01 6.15
N SER A 128 -27.01 -1.79 5.62
CA SER A 128 -27.18 -1.43 4.20
C SER A 128 -26.48 -0.13 3.83
N ASP A 129 -26.11 0.65 4.84
CA ASP A 129 -25.64 2.02 4.72
C ASP A 129 -24.13 2.13 4.95
N ASP A 130 -23.43 0.99 5.11
CA ASP A 130 -21.97 1.00 5.22
C ASP A 130 -21.28 1.44 3.93
N ALA A 131 -20.27 2.28 4.10
CA ALA A 131 -19.33 2.60 3.04
C ALA A 131 -18.13 1.66 3.11
N LEU A 132 -17.66 1.23 1.94
CA LEU A 132 -16.38 0.58 1.75
C LEU A 132 -15.32 1.64 1.42
N ILE A 133 -14.24 1.62 2.18
CA ILE A 133 -13.12 2.54 2.07
C ILE A 133 -11.88 1.74 1.68
N THR A 134 -11.26 2.08 0.56
CA THR A 134 -9.99 1.48 0.12
C THR A 134 -8.84 2.38 0.55
N ILE A 135 -7.86 1.80 1.25
CA ILE A 135 -6.74 2.54 1.83
C ILE A 135 -5.43 1.85 1.42
N SER A 136 -4.53 2.62 0.80
CA SER A 136 -3.16 2.19 0.52
C SER A 136 -2.23 2.61 1.64
N VAL A 137 -1.35 1.69 2.05
CA VAL A 137 -0.31 1.92 3.06
C VAL A 137 1.02 2.03 2.34
N TYR A 138 1.75 3.10 2.57
CA TYR A 138 3.05 3.39 1.97
C TYR A 138 4.16 3.45 3.01
N ASN A 139 5.37 3.01 2.63
CA ASN A 139 6.57 3.10 3.46
C ASN A 139 7.57 4.06 2.82
N ARG A 140 8.37 4.75 3.65
CA ARG A 140 9.57 5.44 3.17
C ARG A 140 10.61 4.43 2.68
N LEU A 141 11.27 4.75 1.58
CA LEU A 141 12.42 4.00 1.10
C LEU A 141 13.70 4.59 1.70
N THR A 142 14.54 3.72 2.28
CA THR A 142 15.78 4.12 2.98
C THR A 142 16.82 4.77 2.05
N TRP A 143 16.80 4.43 0.77
CA TRP A 143 17.75 4.91 -0.24
C TRP A 143 17.28 6.19 -0.97
N GLY A 144 16.15 6.77 -0.58
CA GLY A 144 15.58 7.91 -1.29
C GLY A 144 14.55 8.68 -0.44
N PRO A 145 14.92 9.81 0.19
CA PRO A 145 14.05 10.53 1.13
C PRO A 145 12.75 11.09 0.52
N GLY A 146 12.69 11.19 -0.82
CA GLY A 146 11.49 11.59 -1.57
C GLY A 146 10.70 10.44 -2.19
N TYR A 147 11.11 9.18 -1.98
CA TYR A 147 10.45 8.02 -2.57
C TYR A 147 9.68 7.23 -1.52
N VAL A 148 8.43 6.91 -1.87
CA VAL A 148 7.58 6.00 -1.12
C VAL A 148 7.24 4.79 -1.99
N SER A 149 7.06 3.64 -1.34
CA SER A 149 6.54 2.45 -1.98
C SER A 149 5.29 1.99 -1.26
N ARG A 150 4.27 1.54 -2.00
CA ARG A 150 3.11 0.90 -1.39
C ARG A 150 3.57 -0.41 -0.75
N ALA A 151 3.24 -0.61 0.51
CA ALA A 151 3.50 -1.84 1.25
C ALA A 151 2.29 -2.77 1.21
N SER A 152 1.09 -2.21 1.32
CA SER A 152 -0.17 -2.97 1.23
C SER A 152 -1.34 -2.09 0.82
N GLN A 153 -2.44 -2.70 0.42
CA GLN A 153 -3.73 -2.05 0.23
C GLN A 153 -4.81 -2.84 0.94
N HIS A 154 -5.69 -2.13 1.65
CA HIS A 154 -6.75 -2.71 2.46
C HIS A 154 -8.11 -2.12 2.07
N ALA A 155 -9.17 -2.91 2.26
CA ALA A 155 -10.54 -2.43 2.23
C ALA A 155 -11.14 -2.55 3.64
N VAL A 156 -11.73 -1.47 4.14
CA VAL A 156 -12.35 -1.39 5.46
C VAL A 156 -13.78 -0.89 5.34
N LEU A 157 -14.63 -1.26 6.30
CA LEU A 157 -15.98 -0.71 6.39
C LEU A 157 -15.97 0.58 7.22
N SER A 158 -16.90 1.49 6.93
CA SER A 158 -17.12 2.69 7.72
C SER A 158 -17.47 2.40 9.19
N SER A 159 -18.06 1.23 9.44
CA SER A 159 -18.40 0.72 10.77
C SER A 159 -17.23 0.09 11.53
N GLN A 160 -16.05 -0.02 10.91
CA GLN A 160 -14.83 -0.49 11.57
C GLN A 160 -14.04 0.67 12.16
N THR A 161 -13.19 0.31 13.11
CA THR A 161 -12.34 1.24 13.84
C THR A 161 -11.02 1.47 13.12
N LEU A 162 -10.35 2.57 13.44
CA LEU A 162 -9.00 2.82 12.94
C LEU A 162 -8.00 1.76 13.44
N GLY A 163 -8.21 1.24 14.65
CA GLY A 163 -7.45 0.12 15.21
C GLY A 163 -7.54 -1.14 14.34
N ASP A 164 -8.73 -1.49 13.86
CA ASP A 164 -8.93 -2.65 12.97
C ASP A 164 -8.02 -2.60 11.74
N LEU A 165 -7.89 -1.41 11.12
CA LEU A 165 -7.00 -1.21 9.97
C LEU A 165 -5.53 -1.35 10.38
N VAL A 166 -5.11 -0.70 11.47
CA VAL A 166 -3.70 -0.66 11.88
C VAL A 166 -3.19 -2.08 12.17
N GLU A 167 -3.98 -2.87 12.88
CA GLU A 167 -3.68 -4.27 13.20
C GLU A 167 -3.62 -5.17 11.95
N SER A 168 -4.29 -4.80 10.86
CA SER A 168 -4.25 -5.55 9.60
C SER A 168 -3.01 -5.26 8.74
N ILE A 169 -2.17 -4.30 9.10
CA ILE A 169 -1.00 -3.90 8.31
C ILE A 169 0.13 -4.94 8.47
N PRO A 170 0.60 -5.58 7.37
CA PRO A 170 1.71 -6.54 7.40
C PRO A 170 3.05 -5.81 7.52
N CYS A 171 3.32 -5.25 8.70
CA CYS A 171 4.51 -4.46 8.96
C CYS A 171 5.66 -5.36 9.44
N PRO A 172 6.86 -5.32 8.82
CA PRO A 172 8.03 -6.05 9.32
C PRO A 172 8.43 -5.69 10.76
N SER A 173 8.03 -4.50 11.25
CA SER A 173 8.36 -4.06 12.59
C SER A 173 7.65 -4.86 13.69
N LEU A 174 6.54 -5.53 13.36
CA LEU A 174 5.85 -6.46 14.27
C LEU A 174 6.66 -7.75 14.53
N GLU A 175 7.67 -8.02 13.71
CA GLU A 175 8.55 -9.20 13.82
C GLU A 175 9.97 -8.84 14.27
N LEU A 176 10.16 -7.65 14.85
CA LEU A 176 11.46 -7.28 15.39
C LEU A 176 11.81 -8.19 16.57
N PRO A 177 13.07 -8.66 16.67
CA PRO A 177 13.48 -9.50 17.77
C PRO A 177 13.51 -8.71 19.09
N ASN A 178 13.21 -9.42 20.18
CA ASN A 178 13.24 -8.87 21.52
C ASN A 178 14.67 -8.80 22.04
N GLU A 179 14.96 -7.73 22.78
CA GLU A 179 16.22 -7.59 23.51
C GLU A 179 16.17 -8.43 24.80
N VAL A 180 17.07 -9.39 24.92
CA VAL A 180 17.18 -10.30 26.06
C VAL A 180 18.56 -10.13 26.68
N THR A 181 18.62 -9.82 27.97
CA THR A 181 19.89 -9.81 28.71
C THR A 181 20.15 -11.20 29.28
N GLY A 182 21.25 -11.84 28.86
CA GLY A 182 21.67 -13.13 29.41
C GLY A 182 22.22 -13.02 30.83
N ASP A 183 22.33 -14.16 31.51
CA ASP A 183 22.93 -14.26 32.85
C ASP A 183 24.40 -13.79 32.91
N ASP A 184 25.06 -13.78 31.74
CA ASP A 184 26.41 -13.26 31.51
C ASP A 184 26.46 -11.72 31.38
N GLY A 185 25.31 -11.04 31.47
CA GLY A 185 25.19 -9.60 31.26
C GLY A 185 25.27 -9.18 29.79
N MET A 186 25.35 -10.14 28.86
CA MET A 186 25.41 -9.85 27.42
C MET A 186 24.01 -9.66 26.86
N VAL A 187 23.84 -8.61 26.06
CA VAL A 187 22.59 -8.35 25.33
C VAL A 187 22.53 -9.24 24.09
N ARG A 188 21.42 -9.95 23.93
CA ARG A 188 21.12 -10.81 22.78
C ARG A 188 19.76 -10.43 22.20
N PHE A 189 19.56 -10.74 20.94
CA PHE A 189 18.31 -10.50 20.25
C PHE A 189 17.72 -11.83 19.80
N GLU A 190 16.51 -12.12 20.26
CA GLU A 190 15.82 -13.38 19.97
C GLU A 190 14.46 -13.09 19.35
N ILE A 191 14.12 -13.85 18.30
CA ILE A 191 12.77 -13.81 17.73
C ILE A 191 11.88 -14.63 18.65
N SER A 192 10.95 -13.97 19.33
CA SER A 192 9.96 -14.66 20.16
C SER A 192 9.02 -15.50 19.29
N GLU A 193 8.71 -16.73 19.72
CA GLU A 193 7.62 -17.53 19.13
C GLU A 193 6.25 -16.93 19.41
N TYR A 194 6.15 -16.09 20.45
CA TYR A 194 4.94 -15.36 20.83
C TYR A 194 5.23 -13.86 20.74
N PRO A 195 4.80 -13.16 19.67
CA PRO A 195 5.04 -11.73 19.55
C PRO A 195 4.48 -11.01 20.78
N GLU A 196 5.31 -10.17 21.41
CA GLU A 196 4.81 -9.29 22.45
C GLU A 196 3.77 -8.35 21.85
N PRO A 197 2.75 -7.94 22.64
CA PRO A 197 1.79 -6.95 22.17
C PRO A 197 2.56 -5.72 21.66
N PRO A 198 2.09 -5.08 20.57
CA PRO A 198 2.77 -3.93 19.99
C PRO A 198 3.10 -2.90 21.07
N SER A 199 4.36 -2.43 21.09
CA SER A 199 4.82 -1.44 22.09
C SER A 199 4.03 -0.15 22.05
N GLY A 200 3.33 0.12 20.95
CA GLY A 200 2.29 1.11 20.82
C GLY A 200 2.40 1.90 19.52
N CYS A 201 1.29 2.51 19.08
CA CYS A 201 1.19 3.19 17.80
C CYS A 201 0.37 4.50 17.87
N VAL A 202 0.59 5.38 16.88
CA VAL A 202 -0.21 6.61 16.72
C VAL A 202 -0.45 6.93 15.25
N VAL A 203 -1.69 7.25 14.91
CA VAL A 203 -2.09 7.73 13.59
C VAL A 203 -2.48 9.21 13.68
N CYS A 204 -2.05 10.02 12.73
CA CYS A 204 -2.42 11.43 12.64
C CYS A 204 -3.36 11.69 11.45
N ILE A 205 -4.60 12.06 11.73
CA ILE A 205 -5.64 12.36 10.72
C ILE A 205 -6.27 13.72 11.04
N GLU A 206 -6.28 14.63 10.07
CA GLU A 206 -6.93 15.94 10.16
C GLU A 206 -6.60 16.74 11.45
N GLY A 207 -5.31 16.76 11.84
CA GLY A 207 -4.86 17.51 13.02
C GLY A 207 -5.16 16.83 14.36
N LEU A 208 -5.57 15.56 14.35
CA LEU A 208 -5.77 14.75 15.55
C LEU A 208 -4.82 13.55 15.57
N ALA A 209 -4.21 13.30 16.72
CA ALA A 209 -3.38 12.14 17.01
C ALA A 209 -4.19 11.07 17.76
N TYR A 210 -4.42 9.94 17.11
CA TYR A 210 -5.14 8.78 17.63
C TYR A 210 -4.12 7.74 18.08
N GLY A 211 -3.97 7.57 19.39
CA GLY A 211 -3.14 6.51 19.97
C GLY A 211 -3.94 5.22 20.19
N ASP A 212 -3.27 4.13 20.54
CA ASP A 212 -3.94 2.87 20.85
C ASP A 212 -4.52 2.84 22.27
N GLY A 213 -3.98 3.64 23.19
CA GLY A 213 -4.42 3.64 24.58
C GLY A 213 -4.14 2.32 25.32
N LEU A 214 -3.24 1.47 24.79
CA LEU A 214 -2.86 0.19 25.41
C LEU A 214 -1.78 0.36 26.49
N ASN A 215 -1.07 1.49 26.48
CA ASN A 215 0.02 1.81 27.39
C ASN A 215 -0.41 2.83 28.46
N GLU A 216 0.21 2.79 29.65
CA GLU A 216 0.00 3.81 30.70
C GLU A 216 0.24 5.24 30.19
N LEU A 217 1.24 5.40 29.32
CA LEU A 217 1.50 6.63 28.59
C LEU A 217 1.35 6.37 27.09
N ASP A 218 0.21 6.79 26.56
CA ASP A 218 -0.20 6.61 25.16
C ASP A 218 0.78 7.28 24.19
N TYR A 219 0.93 6.70 23.00
CA TYR A 219 1.80 7.22 21.96
C TYR A 219 1.38 8.60 21.47
N ALA A 220 0.08 8.89 21.47
CA ALA A 220 -0.41 10.24 21.17
C ALA A 220 0.10 11.27 22.19
N ASP A 221 0.15 10.92 23.49
CA ASP A 221 0.69 11.82 24.52
C ASP A 221 2.20 12.04 24.34
N ARG A 222 2.94 10.97 24.05
CA ARG A 222 4.40 11.04 23.79
C ARG A 222 4.70 11.92 22.58
N LEU A 223 3.91 11.80 21.51
CA LEU A 223 4.03 12.61 20.31
C LEU A 223 3.77 14.09 20.62
N LEU A 224 2.69 14.41 21.31
CA LEU A 224 2.36 15.80 21.67
C LEU A 224 3.43 16.42 22.57
N ALA A 225 3.92 15.68 23.58
CA ALA A 225 5.01 16.13 24.43
C ALA A 225 6.32 16.36 23.66
N SER A 226 6.54 15.65 22.54
CA SER A 226 7.67 15.88 21.64
C SER A 226 7.51 17.14 20.80
N ILE A 227 6.28 17.43 20.35
CA ILE A 227 5.91 18.62 19.58
C ILE A 227 6.02 19.88 20.44
N ASP A 228 5.66 19.80 21.73
CA ASP A 228 5.74 20.94 22.65
C ASP A 228 7.18 21.47 22.84
N LYS A 229 8.18 20.62 22.60
CA LYS A 229 9.61 21.01 22.64
C LYS A 229 10.05 21.82 21.43
N ILE A 230 9.27 21.81 20.34
CA ILE A 230 9.54 22.59 19.13
C ILE A 230 9.18 24.07 19.40
N PRO A 231 9.93 25.05 18.87
CA PRO A 231 9.56 26.47 18.94
C PRO A 231 8.14 26.72 18.42
N GLU A 232 7.37 27.57 19.11
CA GLU A 232 5.93 27.77 18.89
C GLU A 232 5.60 28.11 17.44
N GLU A 233 6.45 28.87 16.76
CA GLU A 233 6.23 29.30 15.36
C GLU A 233 6.36 28.14 14.35
N LYS A 234 6.93 27.01 14.76
CA LYS A 234 7.15 25.81 13.93
C LYS A 234 6.30 24.62 14.36
N ARG A 235 5.48 24.76 15.41
CA ARG A 235 4.66 23.66 15.90
C ARG A 235 3.55 23.33 14.89
N PRO A 236 3.42 22.08 14.46
CA PRO A 236 2.24 21.65 13.74
C PRO A 236 1.00 21.78 14.65
N SER A 237 -0.14 22.16 14.07
CA SER A 237 -1.42 22.14 14.78
C SER A 237 -1.89 20.69 14.92
N LEU A 238 -1.62 20.08 16.08
CA LEU A 238 -2.00 18.72 16.40
C LEU A 238 -2.58 18.65 17.82
N ALA A 239 -3.71 17.98 17.98
CA ALA A 239 -4.33 17.72 19.27
C ALA A 239 -4.55 16.22 19.50
N LYS A 240 -4.79 15.81 20.75
CA LYS A 240 -5.10 14.41 21.07
C LYS A 240 -6.52 14.07 20.61
N GLY A 241 -6.64 12.97 19.86
CA GLY A 241 -7.91 12.34 19.52
C GLY A 241 -8.33 11.26 20.53
N PRO A 242 -9.52 10.65 20.37
CA PRO A 242 -9.89 9.43 21.07
C PRO A 242 -8.97 8.25 20.69
N SER A 243 -9.06 7.13 21.41
CA SER A 243 -8.33 5.90 21.05
C SER A 243 -8.71 5.43 19.66
N MET A 244 -7.75 4.93 18.88
CA MET A 244 -8.00 4.40 17.55
C MET A 244 -8.93 3.19 17.55
N HIS A 245 -8.96 2.39 18.64
CA HIS A 245 -9.86 1.25 18.78
C HIS A 245 -11.31 1.66 19.06
N ASP A 246 -11.55 2.92 19.46
CA ASP A 246 -12.89 3.48 19.65
C ASP A 246 -13.32 4.38 18.46
N THR A 247 -12.42 4.65 17.53
CA THR A 247 -12.63 5.63 16.46
C THR A 247 -13.09 4.95 15.19
N LEU A 248 -14.39 5.05 14.90
CA LEU A 248 -14.98 4.51 13.66
C LEU A 248 -14.57 5.33 12.43
N PHE A 249 -14.35 4.66 11.30
CA PHE A 249 -14.12 5.33 10.01
C PHE A 249 -15.27 6.28 9.62
N SER A 250 -16.51 5.95 9.97
CA SER A 250 -17.68 6.81 9.74
C SER A 250 -17.65 8.14 10.51
N SER A 251 -16.82 8.23 11.56
CA SER A 251 -16.65 9.45 12.36
C SER A 251 -15.50 10.34 11.88
N LEU A 252 -14.63 9.83 11.01
CA LEU A 252 -13.46 10.54 10.51
C LEU A 252 -13.81 11.45 9.34
N ALA A 253 -13.23 12.65 9.34
CA ALA A 253 -13.14 13.47 8.13
C ALA A 253 -11.97 12.95 7.28
N LEU A 254 -12.25 12.37 6.13
CA LEU A 254 -11.24 11.77 5.25
C LEU A 254 -11.16 12.53 3.93
N ARG A 255 -9.94 12.82 3.49
CA ARG A 255 -9.64 13.39 2.18
C ARG A 255 -9.09 12.30 1.26
N LEU A 256 -9.65 12.21 0.06
CA LEU A 256 -9.16 11.28 -0.95
C LEU A 256 -7.76 11.71 -1.41
N ASN A 257 -6.86 10.73 -1.51
CA ASN A 257 -5.47 10.89 -1.93
C ASN A 257 -4.62 11.80 -1.02
N GLU A 258 -5.10 12.13 0.17
CA GLU A 258 -4.27 12.78 1.19
C GLU A 258 -3.49 11.72 1.98
N PRO A 259 -2.17 11.87 2.15
CA PRO A 259 -1.38 10.99 3.00
C PRO A 259 -1.52 11.36 4.48
N TYR A 260 -1.99 10.42 5.29
CA TYR A 260 -2.02 10.49 6.74
C TYR A 260 -0.86 9.72 7.34
N TRP A 261 -0.20 10.27 8.37
CA TRP A 261 0.99 9.67 8.95
C TRP A 261 0.63 8.66 10.05
N LEU A 262 1.26 7.49 10.02
CA LEU A 262 1.17 6.44 11.04
C LEU A 262 2.58 6.13 11.54
N LEU A 263 2.78 6.24 12.85
CA LEU A 263 3.93 5.67 13.55
C LEU A 263 3.47 4.36 14.19
N HIS A 264 3.92 3.23 13.65
CA HIS A 264 3.36 1.93 13.99
C HIS A 264 4.09 1.23 15.14
N GLN A 265 5.40 1.01 15.04
CA GLN A 265 6.20 0.45 16.14
C GLN A 265 7.64 0.96 16.06
N GLY A 266 8.18 1.41 17.19
CA GLY A 266 9.52 1.99 17.25
C GLY A 266 9.65 3.22 16.34
N SER A 267 10.49 3.13 15.31
CA SER A 267 10.69 4.18 14.29
C SER A 267 10.02 3.84 12.94
N CYS A 268 9.06 2.91 12.92
CA CYS A 268 8.41 2.49 11.68
C CYS A 268 7.32 3.48 11.26
N GLU A 269 7.60 4.22 10.19
CA GLU A 269 6.70 5.21 9.62
C GLU A 269 5.97 4.66 8.38
N HIS A 270 4.65 4.84 8.39
CA HIS A 270 3.76 4.56 7.28
C HIS A 270 2.95 5.79 6.90
N PHE A 271 2.46 5.79 5.65
CA PHE A 271 1.48 6.77 5.17
C PHE A 271 0.23 6.04 4.70
N LEU A 272 -0.91 6.38 5.30
CA LEU A 272 -2.22 5.88 4.94
C LEU A 272 -2.83 6.84 3.92
N VAL A 273 -3.19 6.35 2.74
CA VAL A 273 -3.81 7.14 1.68
C VAL A 273 -5.18 6.55 1.37
N VAL A 274 -6.23 7.35 1.52
CA VAL A 274 -7.58 6.93 1.15
C VAL A 274 -7.73 7.02 -0.37
N ASP A 275 -7.75 5.87 -1.03
CA ASP A 275 -7.82 5.79 -2.50
C ASP A 275 -9.25 6.00 -3.00
N GLN A 276 -10.22 5.42 -2.29
CA GLN A 276 -11.61 5.37 -2.72
C GLN A 276 -12.56 5.22 -1.54
N ILE A 277 -13.71 5.89 -1.62
CA ILE A 277 -14.86 5.68 -0.74
C ILE A 277 -16.08 5.41 -1.62
N ARG A 278 -16.83 4.35 -1.33
CA ARG A 278 -18.09 4.03 -2.03
C ARG A 278 -19.06 3.32 -1.11
N LEU A 279 -20.35 3.29 -1.47
CA LEU A 279 -21.31 2.42 -0.79
C LEU A 279 -20.95 0.94 -1.00
N LEU A 280 -21.21 0.12 0.02
CA LEU A 280 -21.06 -1.32 -0.04
C LEU A 280 -22.03 -1.90 -1.09
N HIS A 281 -21.51 -2.75 -1.97
CA HIS A 281 -22.26 -3.35 -3.06
C HIS A 281 -22.67 -4.79 -2.71
N PRO A 282 -23.82 -5.32 -3.18
CA PRO A 282 -24.23 -6.70 -2.90
C PRO A 282 -23.24 -7.78 -3.33
N SER A 283 -22.39 -7.51 -4.33
CA SER A 283 -21.33 -8.42 -4.79
C SER A 283 -20.03 -8.34 -4.00
N ASP A 284 -19.90 -7.41 -3.05
CA ASP A 284 -18.73 -7.37 -2.18
C ASP A 284 -18.74 -8.53 -1.19
N PRO A 285 -17.56 -8.96 -0.69
CA PRO A 285 -17.50 -9.96 0.36
C PRO A 285 -18.41 -9.58 1.54
N PRO A 286 -19.24 -10.51 2.04
CA PRO A 286 -20.20 -10.19 3.10
C PRO A 286 -19.55 -10.02 4.48
N SER A 287 -18.33 -10.52 4.67
CA SER A 287 -17.59 -10.50 5.93
C SER A 287 -16.08 -10.70 5.70
N GLY A 288 -15.31 -10.54 6.77
CA GLY A 288 -13.85 -10.73 6.79
C GLY A 288 -13.04 -9.45 6.65
N TYR A 289 -13.67 -8.29 6.74
CA TYR A 289 -12.99 -7.00 6.75
C TYR A 289 -12.18 -6.80 8.05
N PRO A 290 -11.07 -6.04 8.05
CA PRO A 290 -10.41 -5.47 6.88
C PRO A 290 -9.93 -6.54 5.91
N LEU A 291 -10.09 -6.27 4.61
CA LEU A 291 -9.63 -7.14 3.55
C LEU A 291 -8.29 -6.64 3.05
N ALA A 292 -7.23 -7.44 3.15
CA ALA A 292 -5.99 -7.13 2.45
C ALA A 292 -6.19 -7.46 0.96
N LEU A 293 -6.20 -6.42 0.13
CA LEU A 293 -6.36 -6.51 -1.32
C LEU A 293 -5.01 -6.74 -2.01
N GLN A 294 -3.95 -6.16 -1.44
CA GLN A 294 -2.61 -6.24 -1.99
C GLN A 294 -1.56 -6.17 -0.88
N ILE A 295 -0.49 -6.95 -1.03
CA ILE A 295 0.71 -6.89 -0.18
C ILE A 295 1.93 -6.92 -1.11
N THR A 296 2.82 -5.94 -0.97
CA THR A 296 4.02 -5.81 -1.81
C THR A 296 5.12 -6.70 -1.25
N PRO A 297 5.63 -7.70 -2.00
CA PRO A 297 6.67 -8.59 -1.49
C PRO A 297 7.87 -7.83 -0.88
N PRO A 298 8.37 -8.25 0.29
CA PRO A 298 9.52 -7.60 0.90
C PRO A 298 10.76 -7.80 0.03
N LEU A 299 11.54 -6.74 -0.12
CA LEU A 299 12.85 -6.81 -0.79
C LEU A 299 13.89 -7.24 0.24
N LEU A 300 14.30 -8.50 0.17
CA LEU A 300 15.30 -9.05 1.08
C LEU A 300 16.71 -8.62 0.68
N ASP A 301 17.50 -8.17 1.65
CA ASP A 301 18.92 -7.91 1.44
C ASP A 301 19.67 -9.21 1.21
N PHE A 302 20.54 -9.23 0.19
CA PHE A 302 21.46 -10.35 -0.01
C PHE A 302 22.61 -10.30 0.99
N CYS A 303 23.09 -11.47 1.40
CA CYS A 303 24.28 -11.60 2.23
C CYS A 303 25.47 -10.83 1.63
N ARG A 304 26.09 -9.96 2.43
CA ARG A 304 27.23 -9.13 2.01
C ARG A 304 28.48 -9.94 1.69
N ALA A 305 28.65 -11.10 2.33
CA ALA A 305 29.81 -11.97 2.10
C ALA A 305 29.72 -12.81 0.81
N CYS A 306 28.55 -13.41 0.52
CA CYS A 306 28.43 -14.35 -0.61
C CYS A 306 27.57 -13.84 -1.77
N THR A 307 26.75 -12.82 -1.55
CA THR A 307 25.83 -12.20 -2.51
C THR A 307 24.91 -13.18 -3.25
N LYS A 308 24.66 -14.37 -2.67
CA LYS A 308 23.92 -15.47 -3.32
C LYS A 308 22.54 -15.73 -2.72
N VAL A 309 22.40 -15.55 -1.42
CA VAL A 309 21.18 -15.85 -0.67
C VAL A 309 20.82 -14.69 0.24
N PRO A 310 19.54 -14.52 0.61
CA PRO A 310 19.12 -13.51 1.58
C PRO A 310 19.92 -13.58 2.88
N ALA A 311 20.21 -12.41 3.44
CA ALA A 311 20.74 -12.30 4.79
C ALA A 311 19.66 -12.66 5.81
N VAL A 312 20.10 -13.17 6.95
CA VAL A 312 19.23 -13.51 8.09
C VAL A 312 19.76 -12.94 9.41
N TRP A 313 20.95 -12.34 9.39
CA TRP A 313 21.59 -11.69 10.53
C TRP A 313 22.04 -10.28 10.14
N SER A 314 21.90 -9.34 11.06
CA SER A 314 22.55 -8.03 11.07
C SER A 314 23.60 -8.01 12.17
N ILE A 315 24.87 -7.86 11.79
CA ILE A 315 26.02 -7.89 12.70
C ILE A 315 26.51 -6.46 12.93
N VAL A 316 26.58 -6.05 14.19
CA VAL A 316 27.04 -4.72 14.61
C VAL A 316 28.33 -4.84 15.41
N GLY A 317 29.31 -3.98 15.10
CA GLY A 317 30.57 -3.89 15.86
C GLY A 317 31.65 -4.92 15.53
N ASP A 318 31.44 -5.88 14.62
CA ASP A 318 32.47 -6.86 14.26
C ASP A 318 33.46 -6.29 13.22
N VAL A 319 34.70 -6.02 13.64
CA VAL A 319 35.72 -5.39 12.80
C VAL A 319 36.09 -6.20 11.55
N ARG A 320 35.86 -7.53 11.59
CA ARG A 320 36.19 -8.44 10.47
C ARG A 320 35.35 -8.16 9.23
N LEU A 321 34.20 -7.49 9.39
CA LEU A 321 33.24 -7.23 8.32
C LEU A 321 33.49 -5.92 7.59
N GLY A 322 34.31 -5.02 8.14
CA GLY A 322 34.67 -3.74 7.52
C GLY A 322 33.52 -2.72 7.39
N GLU A 323 32.29 -3.11 7.73
CA GLU A 323 31.11 -2.25 7.80
C GLU A 323 30.24 -2.65 9.01
N SER A 324 29.46 -1.71 9.52
CA SER A 324 28.53 -1.95 10.62
C SER A 324 27.30 -1.03 10.49
N PRO A 325 26.07 -1.57 10.50
CA PRO A 325 25.72 -2.99 10.47
C PRO A 325 26.12 -3.69 9.17
N CYS A 326 26.52 -4.97 9.24
CA CYS A 326 26.77 -5.83 8.08
C CYS A 326 25.78 -7.01 8.08
N VAL A 327 25.08 -7.23 6.97
CA VAL A 327 24.05 -8.28 6.87
C VAL A 327 24.58 -9.57 6.23
N LEU A 328 24.39 -10.70 6.90
CA LEU A 328 24.95 -12.00 6.51
C LEU A 328 23.90 -13.11 6.51
N CYS A 329 24.11 -14.11 5.65
CA CYS A 329 23.36 -15.36 5.72
C CYS A 329 23.92 -16.29 6.80
N GLY A 330 23.09 -17.22 7.28
CA GLY A 330 23.46 -18.18 8.33
C GLY A 330 24.76 -18.96 8.04
N PRO A 331 24.95 -19.53 6.83
CA PRO A 331 26.20 -20.22 6.51
C PRO A 331 27.45 -19.33 6.58
N CYS A 332 27.42 -18.12 6.01
CA CYS A 332 28.56 -17.21 6.04
C CYS A 332 28.90 -16.77 7.46
N TRP A 333 27.89 -16.48 8.28
CA TRP A 333 28.10 -16.13 9.67
C TRP A 333 28.74 -17.27 10.47
N ARG A 334 28.22 -18.50 10.34
CA ARG A 334 28.81 -19.68 11.01
C ARG A 334 30.27 -19.91 10.60
N SER A 335 30.62 -19.70 9.34
CA SER A 335 32.00 -19.87 8.85
C SER A 335 32.99 -18.85 9.43
N MET A 336 32.51 -17.69 9.90
CA MET A 336 33.37 -16.69 10.55
C MET A 336 33.80 -17.14 11.96
N GLY A 337 33.06 -18.05 12.60
CA GLY A 337 33.29 -18.42 13.99
C GLY A 337 32.92 -17.31 14.98
N ILE A 338 33.16 -17.60 16.27
CA ILE A 338 32.78 -16.72 17.38
C ILE A 338 33.53 -15.38 17.26
N PRO A 339 32.86 -14.23 17.42
CA PRO A 339 33.52 -12.93 17.48
C PRO A 339 34.59 -12.90 18.57
N GLN A 340 35.74 -12.28 18.27
CA GLN A 340 36.82 -12.13 19.25
C GLN A 340 36.73 -10.82 20.04
N ASP A 341 36.02 -9.83 19.50
CA ASP A 341 35.86 -8.51 20.10
C ASP A 341 34.70 -8.46 21.09
N GLU A 342 34.89 -7.76 22.21
CA GLU A 342 33.81 -7.43 23.13
C GLU A 342 32.86 -6.40 22.49
N GLY A 343 31.56 -6.60 22.65
CA GLY A 343 30.53 -5.67 22.15
C GLY A 343 29.98 -5.96 20.75
N VAL A 344 30.31 -7.10 20.14
CA VAL A 344 29.66 -7.54 18.90
C VAL A 344 28.22 -7.94 19.16
N VAL A 345 27.29 -7.27 18.49
CA VAL A 345 25.85 -7.54 18.59
C VAL A 345 25.38 -8.26 17.34
N VAL A 346 24.70 -9.38 17.52
CA VAL A 346 24.13 -10.21 16.45
C VAL A 346 22.63 -10.15 16.55
N VAL A 347 21.99 -9.56 15.55
CA VAL A 347 20.54 -9.36 15.51
C VAL A 347 19.94 -10.22 14.40
N PRO A 348 19.00 -11.14 14.67
CA PRO A 348 18.28 -11.84 13.61
C PRO A 348 17.40 -10.85 12.83
N LEU A 349 17.36 -10.99 11.51
CA LEU A 349 16.46 -10.20 10.66
C LEU A 349 15.04 -10.78 10.69
N PRO A 350 13.99 -9.96 10.46
CA PRO A 350 12.60 -10.44 10.38
C PRO A 350 12.43 -11.61 9.42
N LYS A 351 11.55 -12.55 9.75
CA LYS A 351 11.28 -13.73 8.93
C LYS A 351 10.20 -13.49 7.86
N TYR A 352 9.41 -12.43 8.02
CA TYR A 352 8.27 -12.09 7.17
C TYR A 352 7.19 -13.19 7.20
N GLU A 353 6.93 -13.73 8.38
CA GLU A 353 5.94 -14.78 8.62
C GLU A 353 4.56 -14.22 9.02
N HIS A 354 4.51 -13.02 9.60
CA HIS A 354 3.30 -12.40 10.12
C HIS A 354 2.72 -11.41 9.11
N GLY A 355 1.47 -11.64 8.71
CA GLY A 355 0.73 -10.71 7.86
C GLY A 355 0.98 -10.83 6.36
N TRP A 356 2.04 -11.52 5.91
CA TRP A 356 2.40 -11.67 4.48
C TRP A 356 1.55 -12.65 3.68
#